data_AF-A0A813K6F2-F1
#
_entry.id   AF-A0A813K6F2-F1
#
_cell.length_a   1.000
_cell.length_b   1.000
_cell.length_c   1.000
_cell.angle_alpha   90.00
_cell.angle_beta   90.00
_cell.angle_gamma   90.00
#
_symmetry.space_group_name_H-M   'P 1'
#
loop_
_entity.id
_entity.type
_entity.pdbx_description
1 polymer ?
#
loop_
_entity_poly.entity_id
_entity_poly.type
_entity_poly.pdbx_seq_one_letter_code
_entity_poly.pdbx_strand_id
1 'polypeptide(L)'
;VLSARLGIKPSAPLRLAADEMFDGVLQIPKGSVNPFVMAQASCDEVTLLLDHKFLQCEQLLFHPMQSDFTTALGPDQLTAFLERAAPGRHAYVDLSSDAKIDVAPGPLPPAAPECKLEAKPESVKPSESQQQQGQQQEQQQQQQQEGGGTAKADYADWHAPPWPERNVFFAHRAWLQRCGV
;
A
#
# COMPACT_ATOMS: atom_id res chain seq x y z
N VAL A 1 19.01 19.95 -2.20
CA VAL A 1 18.73 18.63 -1.55
C VAL A 1 17.23 18.47 -1.37
N LEU A 2 16.64 17.33 -1.77
CA LEU A 2 15.19 17.09 -1.78
C LEU A 2 14.50 17.36 -0.44
N SER A 3 15.11 16.97 0.68
CA SER A 3 14.57 17.21 2.03
C SER A 3 14.34 18.69 2.33
N ALA A 4 15.27 19.57 1.95
CA ALA A 4 15.13 21.01 2.13
C ALA A 4 14.01 21.58 1.25
N ARG A 5 13.87 21.07 0.02
CA ARG A 5 12.82 21.49 -0.92
C ARG A 5 11.42 21.12 -0.42
N LEU A 6 11.30 19.98 0.26
CA LEU A 6 10.07 19.51 0.92
C LEU A 6 9.79 20.19 2.27
N GLY A 7 10.67 21.09 2.73
CA GLY A 7 10.53 21.74 4.05
C GLY A 7 10.76 20.79 5.24
N ILE A 8 11.39 19.63 5.01
CA ILE A 8 11.71 18.69 6.08
C ILE A 8 12.83 19.28 6.95
N LYS A 9 12.60 19.30 8.26
CA LYS A 9 13.56 19.86 9.23
C LYS A 9 14.88 19.06 9.18
N PRO A 10 16.05 19.72 9.26
CA PRO A 10 17.34 19.04 9.28
C PRO A 10 17.49 18.00 10.41
N SER A 11 16.77 18.17 11.52
CA SER A 11 16.78 17.25 12.67
C SER A 11 16.13 15.89 12.38
N ALA A 12 15.30 15.80 11.33
CA ALA A 12 14.62 14.57 10.92
C ALA A 12 14.77 14.40 9.39
N PRO A 13 15.98 14.10 8.89
CA PRO A 13 16.21 14.02 7.45
C PRO A 13 15.41 12.89 6.81
N LEU A 14 15.15 13.01 5.50
CA LEU A 14 14.54 11.95 4.71
C LEU A 14 15.41 10.68 4.78
N ARG A 15 14.79 9.55 5.12
CA ARG A 15 15.43 8.23 5.16
C ARG A 15 14.60 7.24 4.35
N LEU A 16 15.24 6.17 3.91
CA LEU A 16 14.51 5.03 3.36
C LEU A 16 13.66 4.40 4.44
N ALA A 17 12.47 3.96 4.06
CA ALA A 17 11.57 3.23 4.93
C ALA A 17 12.17 1.88 5.36
N ALA A 18 11.76 1.40 6.54
CA ALA A 18 12.08 0.06 7.00
C ALA A 18 11.35 -1.00 6.15
N ASP A 19 11.90 -2.22 6.10
CA ASP A 19 11.34 -3.30 5.29
C ASP A 19 9.90 -3.69 5.73
N GLU A 20 9.54 -3.45 6.98
CA GLU A 20 8.19 -3.70 7.52
C GLU A 20 7.09 -2.89 6.81
N MET A 21 7.45 -1.76 6.18
CA MET A 21 6.52 -0.94 5.41
C MET A 21 6.02 -1.65 4.14
N PHE A 22 6.77 -2.59 3.60
CA PHE A 22 6.36 -3.36 2.41
C PHE A 22 5.22 -4.32 2.72
N ASP A 23 5.18 -4.90 3.91
CA ASP A 23 4.15 -5.85 4.31
C ASP A 23 2.95 -5.13 4.94
N GLY A 24 3.19 -4.08 5.74
CA GLY A 24 2.12 -3.36 6.43
C GLY A 24 1.40 -2.33 5.57
N VAL A 25 2.16 -1.44 4.94
CA VAL A 25 1.64 -0.23 4.28
C VAL A 25 1.49 -0.44 2.78
N LEU A 26 2.57 -0.79 2.09
CA LEU A 26 2.55 -0.96 0.63
C LEU A 26 2.00 -2.33 0.19
N GLN A 27 1.94 -3.30 1.10
CA GLN A 27 1.44 -4.67 0.88
C GLN A 27 1.84 -5.29 -0.48
N ILE A 28 3.14 -5.14 -0.83
CA ILE A 28 3.75 -5.63 -2.07
C ILE A 28 5.13 -6.23 -1.78
N PRO A 29 5.62 -7.15 -2.62
CA PRO A 29 6.98 -7.67 -2.50
C PRO A 29 8.04 -6.56 -2.60
N LYS A 30 9.10 -6.70 -1.82
CA LYS A 30 10.29 -5.85 -1.95
C LYS A 30 10.84 -5.94 -3.38
N GLY A 31 11.07 -4.78 -3.99
CA GLY A 31 11.50 -4.68 -5.39
C GLY A 31 10.37 -4.52 -6.41
N SER A 32 9.10 -4.50 -5.97
CA SER A 32 7.93 -4.28 -6.83
C SER A 32 7.23 -2.93 -6.58
N VAL A 33 7.96 -1.92 -6.07
CA VAL A 33 7.41 -0.58 -5.81
C VAL A 33 6.92 0.05 -7.11
N ASN A 34 5.68 0.52 -7.11
CA ASN A 34 5.00 1.06 -8.28
C ASN A 34 3.90 2.03 -7.83
N PRO A 35 3.40 2.93 -8.71
CA PRO A 35 2.39 3.92 -8.33
C PRO A 35 1.00 3.34 -8.07
N PHE A 36 0.71 2.09 -8.47
CA PHE A 36 -0.61 1.48 -8.27
C PHE A 36 -0.88 1.12 -6.80
N VAL A 37 0.15 1.11 -5.94
CA VAL A 37 0.01 0.95 -4.48
C VAL A 37 -0.92 2.00 -3.86
N MET A 38 -1.07 3.16 -4.50
CA MET A 38 -1.94 4.23 -4.02
C MET A 38 -3.42 3.85 -3.95
N ALA A 39 -3.83 2.77 -4.64
CA ALA A 39 -5.19 2.22 -4.54
C ALA A 39 -5.40 1.35 -3.29
N GLN A 40 -4.37 1.05 -2.52
CA GLN A 40 -4.50 0.28 -1.30
C GLN A 40 -4.95 1.18 -0.15
N ALA A 41 -5.95 0.72 0.61
CA ALA A 41 -6.43 1.41 1.80
C ALA A 41 -5.33 1.58 2.87
N SER A 42 -4.32 0.71 2.90
CA SER A 42 -3.18 0.83 3.82
C SER A 42 -2.23 1.99 3.48
N CYS A 43 -2.36 2.59 2.30
CA CYS A 43 -1.53 3.68 1.79
C CYS A 43 -2.16 5.07 1.98
N ASP A 44 -3.12 5.24 2.89
CA ASP A 44 -3.80 6.52 3.14
C ASP A 44 -2.83 7.63 3.61
N GLU A 45 -1.81 7.25 4.37
CA GLU A 45 -0.74 8.14 4.88
C GLU A 45 0.39 8.38 3.87
N VAL A 46 0.35 7.70 2.72
CA VAL A 46 1.38 7.81 1.69
C VAL A 46 1.05 8.97 0.75
N THR A 47 2.07 9.78 0.46
CA THR A 47 2.01 10.82 -0.59
C THR A 47 3.00 10.48 -1.69
N LEU A 48 2.51 10.43 -2.93
CA LEU A 48 3.30 10.02 -4.10
C LEU A 48 3.90 11.24 -4.81
N LEU A 49 5.22 11.26 -4.95
CA LEU A 49 5.92 12.25 -5.79
C LEU A 49 6.34 11.61 -7.11
N LEU A 50 5.93 12.21 -8.22
CA LEU A 50 6.26 11.78 -9.57
C LEU A 50 7.16 12.82 -10.23
N ASP A 51 8.10 12.39 -11.06
CA ASP A 51 8.88 13.33 -11.86
C ASP A 51 7.98 13.98 -12.92
N HIS A 52 8.03 15.30 -13.03
CA HIS A 52 7.28 16.06 -14.03
C HIS A 52 7.61 15.62 -15.48
N LYS A 53 8.80 15.07 -15.73
CA LYS A 53 9.18 14.53 -17.05
C LYS A 53 8.32 13.36 -17.49
N PHE A 54 7.64 12.65 -16.58
CA PHE A 54 6.70 11.59 -16.96
C PHE A 54 5.57 12.11 -17.84
N LEU A 55 5.14 13.36 -17.67
CA LEU A 55 4.10 13.98 -18.50
C LEU A 55 4.54 14.19 -19.96
N GLN A 56 5.84 14.12 -20.24
CA GLN A 56 6.40 14.28 -21.59
C GLN A 56 6.68 12.95 -22.28
N CYS A 57 6.55 11.83 -21.56
CA CYS A 57 6.76 10.51 -22.13
C CYS A 57 5.52 10.09 -22.94
N GLU A 58 5.74 9.46 -24.10
CA GLU A 58 4.65 8.85 -24.88
C GLU A 58 3.95 7.73 -24.07
N GLN A 59 4.76 6.95 -23.35
CA GLN A 59 4.30 5.82 -22.57
C GLN A 59 5.14 5.66 -21.30
N LEU A 60 4.47 5.27 -20.22
CA LEU A 60 5.06 4.94 -18.93
C LEU A 60 4.93 3.44 -18.70
N LEU A 61 5.94 2.85 -18.06
CA LEU A 61 6.04 1.42 -17.82
C LEU A 61 6.19 1.17 -16.33
N PHE A 62 5.25 0.43 -15.74
CA PHE A 62 5.29 0.06 -14.33
C PHE A 62 4.92 -1.39 -14.11
N HIS A 63 5.46 -1.98 -13.06
CA HIS A 63 5.10 -3.30 -12.60
C HIS A 63 3.72 -3.29 -11.90
N PRO A 64 2.75 -4.12 -12.31
CA PRO A 64 1.43 -4.17 -11.68
C PRO A 64 1.49 -4.94 -10.35
N MET A 65 1.97 -4.29 -9.29
CA MET A 65 2.13 -4.86 -7.93
C MET A 65 3.19 -5.97 -7.81
N GLN A 66 3.53 -6.65 -8.90
CA GLN A 66 4.61 -7.64 -9.02
C GLN A 66 5.50 -7.34 -10.22
N SER A 67 6.78 -7.71 -10.10
CA SER A 67 7.81 -7.46 -11.11
C SER A 67 7.87 -8.50 -12.23
N ASP A 68 6.89 -9.41 -12.31
CA ASP A 68 6.78 -10.46 -13.34
C ASP A 68 6.16 -9.93 -14.65
N PHE A 69 5.35 -8.88 -14.58
CA PHE A 69 4.76 -8.22 -15.74
C PHE A 69 5.08 -6.73 -15.78
N THR A 70 4.83 -6.08 -16.92
CA THR A 70 4.94 -4.63 -17.08
C THR A 70 3.69 -4.09 -17.76
N THR A 71 3.04 -3.14 -17.11
CA THR A 71 1.89 -2.42 -17.62
C THR A 71 2.35 -1.14 -18.29
N ALA A 72 1.93 -0.98 -19.54
CA ALA A 72 2.13 0.22 -20.32
C ALA A 72 0.89 1.13 -20.26
N LEU A 73 1.07 2.41 -19.93
CA LEU A 73 0.00 3.40 -19.93
C LEU A 73 0.51 4.80 -20.29
N GLY A 74 -0.36 5.63 -20.83
CA GLY A 74 -0.07 7.05 -21.08
C GLY A 74 -0.02 7.87 -19.78
N PRO A 75 0.66 9.03 -19.77
CA PRO A 75 0.71 9.89 -18.59
C PRO A 75 -0.66 10.32 -18.09
N ASP A 76 -1.57 10.69 -19.01
CA ASP A 76 -2.95 11.09 -18.68
C ASP A 76 -3.73 9.96 -17.99
N GLN A 77 -3.47 8.71 -18.38
CA GLN A 77 -4.11 7.54 -17.76
C GLN A 77 -3.59 7.32 -16.34
N LEU A 78 -2.29 7.52 -16.11
CA LEU A 78 -1.73 7.47 -14.77
C LEU A 78 -2.31 8.58 -13.88
N THR A 79 -2.38 9.81 -14.38
CA THR A 79 -2.99 10.93 -13.63
C THR A 79 -4.46 10.64 -13.32
N ALA A 80 -5.24 10.19 -14.30
CA ALA A 80 -6.64 9.83 -14.08
C ALA A 80 -6.82 8.68 -13.06
N PHE A 81 -5.90 7.72 -13.04
CA PHE A 81 -5.87 6.68 -12.01
C PHE A 81 -5.60 7.28 -10.63
N LEU A 82 -4.60 8.15 -10.49
CA LEU A 82 -4.21 8.73 -9.20
C LEU A 82 -5.25 9.70 -8.64
N GLU A 83 -5.89 10.50 -9.50
CA GLU A 83 -7.02 11.35 -9.11
C GLU A 83 -8.21 10.56 -8.55
N ARG A 84 -8.35 9.29 -8.96
CA ARG A 84 -9.41 8.41 -8.46
C ARG A 84 -8.97 7.61 -7.23
N ALA A 85 -7.75 7.06 -7.26
CA ALA A 85 -7.24 6.17 -6.23
C ALA A 85 -6.73 6.93 -4.99
N ALA A 86 -6.14 8.10 -5.19
CA ALA A 86 -5.52 8.91 -4.13
C ALA A 86 -5.66 10.42 -4.41
N PRO A 87 -6.90 10.95 -4.37
CA PRO A 87 -7.16 12.37 -4.65
C PRO A 87 -6.33 13.27 -3.72
N GLY A 88 -5.61 14.23 -4.29
CA GLY A 88 -4.79 15.19 -3.54
C GLY A 88 -3.54 14.63 -2.83
N ARG A 89 -3.25 13.33 -2.95
CA ARG A 89 -2.08 12.68 -2.34
C ARG A 89 -1.00 12.30 -3.35
N HIS A 90 -0.99 12.96 -4.50
CA HIS A 90 0.06 12.82 -5.49
C HIS A 90 0.45 14.19 -6.06
N ALA A 91 1.71 14.33 -6.49
CA ALA A 91 2.20 15.55 -7.12
C ALA A 91 3.25 15.26 -8.18
N TYR A 92 3.15 15.93 -9.32
CA TYR A 92 4.22 15.98 -10.33
C TYR A 92 5.19 17.09 -9.98
N VAL A 93 6.46 16.74 -9.82
CA VAL A 93 7.51 17.62 -9.33
C VAL A 93 8.71 17.56 -10.26
N ASP A 94 9.28 18.71 -10.57
CA ASP A 94 10.60 18.75 -11.20
C ASP A 94 11.68 18.39 -10.17
N LEU A 95 12.14 17.15 -10.22
CA LEU A 95 13.18 16.64 -9.33
C LEU A 95 14.58 17.18 -9.69
N SER A 96 14.75 17.76 -10.87
CA SER A 96 16.02 18.34 -11.33
C SER A 96 16.20 19.82 -10.97
N SER A 97 15.12 20.54 -10.66
CA SER A 97 15.15 21.92 -10.18
C SER A 97 15.45 22.02 -8.67
N ASP A 98 15.84 23.20 -8.20
CA ASP A 98 15.98 23.52 -6.76
C ASP A 98 14.74 24.23 -6.18
N ALA A 99 13.69 24.43 -6.97
CA ALA A 99 12.47 25.09 -6.52
C ALA A 99 11.81 24.35 -5.35
N LYS A 100 11.24 25.10 -4.40
CA LYS A 100 10.50 24.54 -3.26
C LYS A 100 9.35 23.67 -3.76
N ILE A 101 9.14 22.53 -3.10
CA ILE A 101 8.07 21.59 -3.40
C ILE A 101 6.98 21.80 -2.36
N ASP A 102 5.79 22.19 -2.81
CA ASP A 102 4.62 22.31 -1.94
C ASP A 102 3.76 21.06 -2.11
N VAL A 103 3.90 20.14 -1.17
CA VAL A 103 3.14 18.91 -1.11
C VAL A 103 2.46 18.90 0.26
N ALA A 104 1.15 18.74 0.27
CA ALA A 104 0.42 18.56 1.53
C ALA A 104 1.05 17.36 2.25
N PRO A 105 1.66 17.55 3.43
CA PRO A 105 2.18 16.43 4.18
C PRO A 105 1.00 15.53 4.53
N GLY A 106 1.01 14.27 4.11
CA GLY A 106 0.25 13.25 4.82
C GLY A 106 0.58 13.32 6.31
N PRO A 107 -0.34 12.96 7.22
CA PRO A 107 -0.07 12.97 8.65
C PRO A 107 1.29 12.32 8.96
N LEU A 108 2.23 13.12 9.44
CA LEU A 108 3.55 12.63 9.81
C LEU A 108 3.33 11.61 10.93
N PRO A 109 3.80 10.34 10.80
CA PRO A 109 3.72 9.41 11.90
C PRO A 109 4.46 10.03 13.10
N PRO A 110 3.91 9.89 14.33
CA PRO A 110 4.58 10.39 15.52
C PRO A 110 5.97 9.77 15.58
N ALA A 111 6.97 10.63 15.82
CA ALA A 111 8.37 10.25 15.86
C ALA A 111 8.55 8.97 16.68
N ALA A 112 9.11 7.93 16.05
CA ALA A 112 9.44 6.70 16.73
C ALA A 112 10.27 7.02 17.99
N PRO A 113 9.93 6.47 19.17
CA PRO A 113 10.72 6.70 20.37
C PRO A 113 12.13 6.15 20.13
N GLU A 114 13.13 6.92 20.57
CA GLU A 114 14.55 6.54 20.49
C GLU A 114 14.73 5.17 21.13
N CYS A 115 14.98 4.14 20.31
CA CYS A 115 15.18 2.78 20.76
C CYS A 115 16.54 2.71 21.47
N LYS A 116 16.53 2.90 22.78
CA LYS A 116 17.67 2.70 23.66
C LYS A 116 17.98 1.20 23.68
N LEU A 117 19.11 0.83 23.10
CA LEU A 117 19.70 -0.51 23.18
C LEU A 117 20.01 -0.83 24.65
N GLU A 118 19.25 -1.72 25.27
CA GLU A 118 19.64 -2.43 26.48
C GLU A 118 19.41 -3.94 26.33
N ALA A 119 20.28 -4.70 26.99
CA ALA A 119 20.81 -5.98 26.56
C ALA A 119 19.94 -7.22 26.87
N LYS A 120 20.22 -8.30 26.12
CA LYS A 120 19.83 -9.70 26.35
C LYS A 120 20.13 -10.14 27.81
N PRO A 121 19.38 -11.11 28.36
CA PRO A 121 19.95 -12.46 28.39
C PRO A 121 18.99 -13.59 28.03
N GLU A 122 19.61 -14.74 27.82
CA GLU A 122 19.12 -16.01 27.29
C GLU A 122 18.34 -16.90 28.29
N SER A 123 17.46 -17.72 27.69
CA SER A 123 17.19 -19.15 27.95
C SER A 123 16.63 -19.64 29.29
N VAL A 124 15.40 -20.18 29.28
CA VAL A 124 15.05 -21.57 29.73
C VAL A 124 13.77 -22.07 29.03
N LYS A 125 13.80 -23.30 28.49
CA LYS A 125 12.68 -24.25 28.25
C LYS A 125 13.14 -25.60 28.89
N PRO A 126 12.31 -26.66 29.08
CA PRO A 126 10.88 -26.84 28.79
C PRO A 126 10.07 -27.53 29.93
N SER A 127 8.73 -27.59 29.83
CA SER A 127 7.97 -28.73 30.36
C SER A 127 6.68 -28.96 29.56
N GLU A 128 6.52 -30.22 29.15
CA GLU A 128 5.34 -30.81 28.53
C GLU A 128 4.17 -30.82 29.53
N SER A 129 2.98 -30.44 29.07
CA SER A 129 1.70 -30.99 29.53
C SER A 129 0.56 -30.45 28.66
N GLN A 130 -0.33 -31.36 28.24
CA GLN A 130 -1.67 -31.14 27.70
C GLN A 130 -1.80 -31.06 26.17
N GLN A 131 -1.63 -32.24 25.57
CA GLN A 131 -2.49 -32.70 24.48
C GLN A 131 -3.97 -32.73 24.93
N GLN A 132 -4.85 -32.56 23.93
CA GLN A 132 -6.31 -32.74 23.95
C GLN A 132 -7.15 -31.48 24.24
N GLN A 133 -7.38 -30.67 23.20
CA GLN A 133 -8.68 -30.04 22.94
C GLN A 133 -8.72 -29.61 21.46
N GLY A 134 -8.82 -30.60 20.60
CA GLY A 134 -9.20 -30.43 19.21
C GLY A 134 -10.70 -30.61 19.05
N GLN A 135 -11.26 -29.86 18.10
CA GLN A 135 -12.53 -30.16 17.42
C GLN A 135 -13.81 -29.90 18.22
N GLN A 136 -14.15 -28.61 18.40
CA GLN A 136 -15.54 -28.16 18.59
C GLN A 136 -15.61 -26.62 18.58
N GLN A 137 -15.28 -25.97 17.46
CA GLN A 137 -15.63 -24.55 17.28
C GLN A 137 -15.84 -24.11 15.82
N GLU A 138 -15.92 -25.06 14.88
CA GLU A 138 -15.99 -24.74 13.44
C GLU A 138 -17.40 -24.91 12.82
N GLN A 139 -18.46 -25.09 13.63
CA GLN A 139 -19.83 -25.30 13.12
C GLN A 139 -20.88 -24.26 13.56
N GLN A 140 -20.50 -23.16 14.22
CA GLN A 140 -21.48 -22.13 14.63
C GLN A 140 -21.39 -20.78 13.90
N GLN A 141 -20.53 -20.62 12.89
CA GLN A 141 -20.46 -19.37 12.11
C GLN A 141 -21.20 -19.40 10.76
N GLN A 142 -21.87 -20.50 10.39
CA GLN A 142 -22.59 -20.62 9.11
C GLN A 142 -24.11 -20.37 9.17
N GLN A 143 -24.67 -19.92 10.30
CA GLN A 143 -26.08 -19.50 10.37
C GLN A 143 -26.21 -18.07 10.85
N GLN A 144 -25.90 -17.12 9.96
CA GLN A 144 -26.39 -15.73 10.04
C GLN A 144 -26.15 -14.99 8.72
N GLN A 145 -26.69 -15.52 7.62
CA GLN A 145 -26.89 -14.73 6.39
C GLN A 145 -28.18 -15.18 5.69
N GLU A 146 -29.32 -14.89 6.32
CA GLU A 146 -30.57 -14.68 5.60
C GLU A 146 -31.23 -13.42 6.15
N GLY A 147 -31.32 -12.39 5.32
CA GLY A 147 -31.83 -11.09 5.69
C GLY A 147 -31.79 -10.16 4.49
N GLY A 148 -32.71 -10.40 3.55
CA GLY A 148 -32.91 -9.56 2.38
C GLY A 148 -33.27 -8.13 2.77
N GLY A 149 -32.62 -7.17 2.11
CA GLY A 149 -32.94 -5.76 2.15
C GLY A 149 -32.57 -5.15 0.82
N THR A 150 -33.56 -4.90 -0.03
CA THR A 150 -33.40 -4.10 -1.25
C THR A 150 -33.01 -2.68 -0.85
N ALA A 151 -31.77 -2.29 -1.13
CA ALA A 151 -31.30 -0.92 -0.97
C ALA A 151 -30.55 -0.47 -2.23
N LYS A 152 -30.79 0.80 -2.55
CA LYS A 152 -30.49 1.51 -3.79
C LYS A 152 -29.05 1.31 -4.25
N ALA A 153 -28.86 1.27 -5.57
CA ALA A 153 -27.56 1.29 -6.23
C ALA A 153 -26.75 2.49 -5.73
N ASP A 154 -25.81 2.20 -4.83
CA ASP A 154 -24.89 3.14 -4.22
C ASP A 154 -23.49 2.87 -4.75
N TYR A 155 -22.65 3.89 -4.70
CA TYR A 155 -21.35 4.11 -5.35
C TYR A 155 -20.26 3.02 -5.18
N ALA A 156 -20.54 1.90 -4.51
CA ALA A 156 -19.60 0.84 -4.15
C ALA A 156 -19.32 -0.22 -5.25
N ASP A 157 -20.06 -0.21 -6.36
CA ASP A 157 -20.23 -1.40 -7.20
C ASP A 157 -19.16 -1.62 -8.28
N TRP A 158 -18.34 -0.62 -8.62
CA TRP A 158 -17.34 -0.77 -9.70
C TRP A 158 -15.95 -1.25 -9.20
N HIS A 159 -15.71 -1.12 -7.88
CA HIS A 159 -14.48 -1.52 -7.18
C HIS A 159 -14.73 -2.51 -6.05
N ALA A 160 -15.96 -3.01 -5.88
CA ALA A 160 -16.21 -4.19 -5.07
C ALA A 160 -16.07 -5.39 -5.99
N PRO A 161 -14.85 -5.91 -6.20
CA PRO A 161 -14.74 -7.09 -6.99
C PRO A 161 -15.54 -8.22 -6.33
N PRO A 162 -16.02 -9.22 -7.10
CA PRO A 162 -16.80 -10.34 -6.57
C PRO A 162 -15.99 -11.31 -5.69
N TRP A 163 -14.81 -10.89 -5.21
CA TRP A 163 -13.87 -11.71 -4.49
C TRP A 163 -13.52 -11.08 -3.12
N PRO A 164 -13.27 -11.90 -2.08
CA PRO A 164 -13.17 -11.44 -0.70
C PRO A 164 -11.89 -10.63 -0.40
N GLU A 165 -10.92 -10.62 -1.31
CA GLU A 165 -9.62 -9.98 -1.12
C GLU A 165 -9.73 -8.45 -1.15
N ARG A 166 -9.52 -7.82 0.02
CA ARG A 166 -9.48 -6.35 0.16
C ARG A 166 -8.16 -5.73 -0.32
N ASN A 167 -7.13 -6.56 -0.47
CA ASN A 167 -5.83 -6.15 -0.94
C ASN A 167 -5.76 -6.35 -2.47
N VAL A 168 -5.42 -5.27 -3.18
CA VAL A 168 -5.38 -5.23 -4.66
C VAL A 168 -4.37 -6.21 -5.25
N PHE A 169 -3.27 -6.50 -4.55
CA PHE A 169 -2.28 -7.49 -4.97
C PHE A 169 -2.86 -8.92 -4.92
N PHE A 170 -3.47 -9.33 -3.80
CA PHE A 170 -4.09 -10.65 -3.67
C PHE A 170 -5.28 -10.80 -4.62
N ALA A 171 -6.07 -9.74 -4.79
CA ALA A 171 -7.12 -9.64 -5.80
C ALA A 171 -6.59 -9.92 -7.22
N HIS A 172 -5.50 -9.25 -7.61
CA HIS A 172 -4.89 -9.45 -8.92
C HIS A 172 -4.35 -10.88 -9.11
N ARG A 173 -3.71 -11.46 -8.08
CA ARG A 173 -3.24 -12.85 -8.10
C ARG A 173 -4.39 -13.85 -8.27
N ALA A 174 -5.45 -13.67 -7.49
CA ALA A 174 -6.63 -14.52 -7.58
C ALA A 174 -7.28 -14.45 -8.97
N TRP A 175 -7.28 -13.26 -9.58
CA TRP A 175 -7.75 -13.08 -10.95
C TRP A 175 -6.86 -13.80 -11.98
N LEU A 176 -5.54 -13.63 -11.93
CA LEU A 176 -4.60 -14.33 -12.84
C LEU A 176 -4.76 -15.85 -12.76
N GLN A 177 -4.81 -16.40 -11.54
CA GLN A 177 -5.01 -17.82 -11.30
C GLN A 177 -6.33 -18.34 -11.90
N ARG A 178 -7.42 -17.56 -11.82
CA ARG A 178 -8.71 -17.93 -12.42
C ARG A 178 -8.69 -17.85 -13.95
N CYS A 179 -7.95 -16.90 -14.51
CA CYS A 179 -7.80 -16.74 -15.95
C CYS A 179 -6.79 -17.72 -16.58
N GLY A 180 -6.09 -18.52 -15.77
CA GLY A 180 -5.14 -19.53 -16.24
C GLY A 180 -3.85 -18.92 -16.82
N VAL A 181 -3.49 -17.72 -16.34
CA VAL A 181 -2.24 -17.02 -16.70
C VAL A 181 -1.19 -17.25 -15.62
#